data_AF-A0A191V831-F1
#
_entry.id   AF-A0A191V831-F1
#
_cell.length_a   1.000
_cell.length_b   1.000
_cell.length_c   1.000
_cell.angle_alpha   90.00
_cell.angle_beta   90.00
_cell.angle_gamma   90.00
#
_symmetry.space_group_name_H-M   'P 1'
#
loop_
_entity.id
_entity.type
_entity.pdbx_description
1 polymer ?
#
loop_
_entity_poly.entity_id
_entity_poly.type
_entity_poly.pdbx_seq_one_letter_code
_entity_poly.pdbx_strand_id
1 'polypeptide(L)'
;MASGFQRAKVRAMFEAFDADGNGLLEEADFAALVERWRRLPRVAAGPELTERVRGVLMGWWHHLSALAAEEGEGAGRVDMDVLMAMVDRLPSMPEAVTATADTIFDAVDENGDGRISRAEHQRLIDTWHGRDTATADVFDRLDQDGDGYLGRPEFATLWLQFWISDDPAEPGNVMCGPLAPAA
;
A
#
# COMPACT_ATOMS: atom_id res chain seq x y z
N MET A 1 -4.32 -23.06 -0.21
CA MET A 1 -5.18 -22.78 -1.39
C MET A 1 -5.70 -21.38 -1.18
N ALA A 2 -5.06 -20.38 -1.78
CA ALA A 2 -5.54 -19.01 -1.68
C ALA A 2 -6.98 -18.94 -2.19
N SER A 3 -7.87 -18.34 -1.41
CA SER A 3 -9.29 -18.24 -1.76
C SER A 3 -9.44 -17.44 -3.07
N GLY A 4 -10.53 -17.65 -3.82
CA GLY A 4 -10.80 -16.85 -5.02
C GLY A 4 -10.87 -15.33 -4.73
N PHE A 5 -11.19 -14.97 -3.48
CA PHE A 5 -11.19 -13.60 -2.98
C PHE A 5 -9.77 -13.05 -2.81
N GLN A 6 -8.87 -13.82 -2.19
CA GLN A 6 -7.47 -13.44 -2.05
C GLN A 6 -6.83 -13.18 -3.42
N ARG A 7 -7.09 -14.04 -4.43
CA ARG A 7 -6.57 -13.83 -5.79
C ARG A 7 -7.14 -12.58 -6.48
N ALA A 8 -8.43 -12.30 -6.32
CA ALA A 8 -9.04 -11.07 -6.87
C ALA A 8 -8.49 -9.81 -6.19
N LYS A 9 -8.25 -9.88 -4.88
CA LYS A 9 -7.64 -8.80 -4.10
C LYS A 9 -6.19 -8.57 -4.49
N VAL A 10 -5.37 -9.63 -4.57
CA VAL A 10 -3.98 -9.52 -5.05
C VAL A 10 -3.94 -8.95 -6.46
N ARG A 11 -4.88 -9.30 -7.34
CA ARG A 11 -5.01 -8.65 -8.66
C ARG A 11 -5.29 -7.15 -8.57
N ALA A 12 -6.26 -6.73 -7.76
CA ALA A 12 -6.55 -5.30 -7.59
C ALA A 12 -5.36 -4.54 -6.98
N MET A 13 -4.63 -5.16 -6.06
CA MET A 13 -3.38 -4.62 -5.53
C MET A 13 -2.31 -4.53 -6.61
N PHE A 14 -2.16 -5.60 -7.37
CA PHE A 14 -1.24 -5.67 -8.50
C PHE A 14 -1.49 -4.50 -9.46
N GLU A 15 -2.74 -4.29 -9.88
CA GLU A 15 -3.16 -3.17 -10.74
C GLU A 15 -2.94 -1.79 -10.09
N ALA A 16 -2.93 -1.70 -8.75
CA ALA A 16 -2.67 -0.45 -8.05
C ALA A 16 -1.17 -0.12 -7.95
N PHE A 17 -0.30 -1.14 -7.92
CA PHE A 17 1.15 -0.99 -7.95
C PHE A 17 1.70 -0.89 -9.37
N ASP A 18 1.07 -1.57 -10.33
CA ASP A 18 1.38 -1.58 -11.76
C ASP A 18 1.01 -0.23 -12.38
N ALA A 19 2.01 0.64 -12.52
CA ALA A 19 1.79 2.02 -12.93
C ALA A 19 1.60 2.14 -14.45
N ASP A 20 2.17 1.20 -15.21
CA ASP A 20 2.08 1.19 -16.68
C ASP A 20 0.98 0.23 -17.21
N GLY A 21 0.41 -0.61 -16.35
CA GLY A 21 -0.68 -1.54 -16.65
C GLY A 21 -0.22 -2.74 -17.48
N ASN A 22 1.07 -3.08 -17.44
CA ASN A 22 1.67 -4.13 -18.26
C ASN A 22 1.41 -5.55 -17.72
N GLY A 23 0.88 -5.68 -16.49
CA GLY A 23 0.63 -6.98 -15.85
C GLY A 23 1.87 -7.62 -15.19
N LEU A 24 2.97 -6.87 -15.00
CA LEU A 24 4.27 -7.26 -14.43
C LEU A 24 4.83 -6.11 -13.58
N LEU A 25 5.07 -6.31 -12.27
CA LEU A 25 5.72 -5.25 -11.49
C LEU A 25 7.22 -5.21 -11.80
N GLU A 26 7.70 -4.04 -12.21
CA GLU A 26 9.09 -3.72 -12.52
C GLU A 26 9.62 -2.61 -11.60
N GLU A 27 10.95 -2.43 -11.54
CA GLU A 27 11.58 -1.31 -10.81
C GLU A 27 11.00 0.05 -11.22
N ALA A 28 10.63 0.17 -12.50
CA ALA A 28 10.03 1.37 -13.06
C ALA A 28 8.68 1.71 -12.42
N ASP A 29 7.85 0.72 -12.06
CA ASP A 29 6.56 0.93 -11.38
C ASP A 29 6.77 1.50 -9.98
N PHE A 30 7.71 0.94 -9.24
CA PHE A 30 8.09 1.47 -7.93
C PHE A 30 8.65 2.89 -8.04
N ALA A 31 9.46 3.17 -9.06
CA ALA A 31 9.96 4.52 -9.31
C ALA A 31 8.83 5.51 -9.69
N ALA A 32 7.87 5.07 -10.49
CA ALA A 32 6.69 5.84 -10.86
C ALA A 32 5.79 6.11 -9.65
N LEU A 33 5.65 5.14 -8.75
CA LEU A 33 4.94 5.30 -7.48
C LEU A 33 5.60 6.36 -6.60
N VAL A 34 6.92 6.31 -6.44
CA VAL A 34 7.68 7.35 -5.71
C VAL A 34 7.43 8.73 -6.32
N GLU A 35 7.45 8.85 -7.64
CA GLU A 35 7.23 10.14 -8.32
C GLU A 35 5.77 10.63 -8.20
N ARG A 36 4.80 9.71 -8.20
CA ARG A 36 3.40 10.04 -7.92
C ARG A 36 3.25 10.58 -6.50
N TRP A 37 3.99 10.03 -5.56
CA TRP A 37 3.96 10.42 -4.15
C TRP A 37 4.66 11.74 -3.90
N ARG A 38 5.65 12.10 -4.71
CA ARG A 38 6.22 13.46 -4.73
C ARG A 38 5.21 14.55 -5.09
N ARG A 39 4.02 14.20 -5.60
CA ARG A 39 2.93 15.16 -5.79
C ARG A 39 2.27 15.56 -4.46
N LEU A 40 2.46 14.78 -3.39
CA LEU A 40 2.00 15.16 -2.06
C LEU A 40 2.81 16.36 -1.55
N PRO A 41 2.16 17.39 -0.98
CA PRO A 41 2.83 18.61 -0.54
C PRO A 41 4.00 18.37 0.41
N ARG A 42 3.87 17.38 1.30
CA ARG A 42 4.89 17.04 2.29
C ARG A 42 6.09 16.31 1.73
N VAL A 43 5.86 15.37 0.81
CA VAL A 43 6.94 14.68 0.09
C VAL A 43 7.67 15.65 -0.85
N ALA A 44 6.93 16.56 -1.49
CA ALA A 44 7.49 17.64 -2.30
C ALA A 44 8.34 18.62 -1.47
N ALA A 45 7.89 18.93 -0.25
CA ALA A 45 8.58 19.84 0.66
C ALA A 45 9.80 19.19 1.35
N GLY A 46 9.82 17.87 1.47
CA GLY A 46 10.84 17.10 2.21
C GLY A 46 11.64 16.14 1.34
N PRO A 47 12.86 16.50 0.88
CA PRO A 47 13.72 15.58 0.15
C PRO A 47 14.12 14.35 0.98
N GLU A 48 14.24 14.49 2.30
CA GLU A 48 14.50 13.37 3.23
C GLU A 48 13.39 12.33 3.22
N LEU A 49 12.14 12.78 3.14
CA LEU A 49 10.97 11.91 3.10
C LEU A 49 10.85 11.20 1.75
N THR A 50 11.15 11.91 0.66
CA THR A 50 11.24 11.30 -0.67
C THR A 50 12.28 10.18 -0.70
N GLU A 51 13.46 10.41 -0.12
CA GLU A 51 14.51 9.39 -0.05
C GLU A 51 14.15 8.23 0.87
N ARG A 52 13.44 8.49 1.99
CA ARG A 52 12.88 7.41 2.83
C ARG A 52 11.87 6.56 2.08
N VAL A 53 10.89 7.17 1.42
CA VAL A 53 9.88 6.48 0.59
C VAL A 53 10.57 5.65 -0.48
N ARG A 54 11.53 6.24 -1.19
CA ARG A 54 12.34 5.53 -2.19
C ARG A 54 13.08 4.35 -1.57
N GLY A 55 13.78 4.54 -0.45
CA GLY A 55 14.58 3.51 0.19
C GLY A 55 13.75 2.30 0.64
N VAL A 56 12.57 2.54 1.21
CA VAL A 56 11.70 1.46 1.67
C VAL A 56 11.04 0.73 0.50
N LEU A 57 10.53 1.46 -0.50
CA LEU A 57 9.96 0.85 -1.71
C LEU A 57 11.00 0.06 -2.50
N MET A 58 12.23 0.57 -2.63
CA MET A 58 13.33 -0.14 -3.29
C MET A 58 13.77 -1.36 -2.48
N GLY A 59 13.77 -1.28 -1.14
CA GLY A 59 14.00 -2.46 -0.29
C GLY A 59 12.97 -3.56 -0.56
N TRP A 60 11.69 -3.18 -0.64
CA TRP A 60 10.61 -4.09 -1.03
C TRP A 60 10.77 -4.66 -2.43
N TRP A 61 11.12 -3.82 -3.41
CA TRP A 61 11.44 -4.25 -4.77
C TRP A 61 12.57 -5.28 -4.79
N HIS A 62 13.65 -5.05 -4.04
CA HIS A 62 14.75 -6.01 -3.94
C HIS A 62 14.30 -7.35 -3.34
N HIS A 63 13.43 -7.33 -2.33
CA HIS A 63 12.87 -8.57 -1.78
C HIS A 63 11.97 -9.30 -2.80
N LEU A 64 11.08 -8.58 -3.48
CA LEU A 64 10.20 -9.14 -4.51
C LEU A 64 10.99 -9.68 -5.71
N SER A 65 11.97 -8.92 -6.22
CA SER A 65 12.83 -9.35 -7.32
C SER A 65 13.69 -10.55 -6.94
N ALA A 66 14.13 -10.67 -5.68
CA ALA A 66 14.87 -11.83 -5.21
C ALA A 66 13.98 -13.09 -5.20
N LEU A 67 12.72 -12.95 -4.74
CA LEU A 67 11.73 -14.03 -4.83
C LEU A 67 11.42 -14.42 -6.27
N ALA A 68 11.22 -13.43 -7.15
CA ALA A 68 10.99 -13.67 -8.57
C ALA A 68 12.14 -14.45 -9.22
N ALA A 69 13.37 -14.12 -8.85
CA ALA A 69 14.56 -14.82 -9.34
C ALA A 69 14.68 -16.26 -8.80
N GLU A 70 14.07 -16.57 -7.65
CA GLU A 70 14.01 -17.93 -7.09
C GLU A 70 12.89 -18.78 -7.72
N GLU A 71 11.74 -18.17 -8.05
CA GLU A 71 10.54 -18.90 -8.55
C GLU A 71 10.37 -18.92 -10.08
N GLY A 72 11.00 -18.01 -10.84
CA GLY A 72 10.76 -17.86 -12.28
C GLY A 72 11.99 -17.60 -13.15
N GLU A 73 11.92 -18.03 -14.42
CA GLU A 73 12.87 -17.68 -15.49
C GLU A 73 12.65 -16.23 -15.96
N GLY A 74 12.88 -15.24 -15.11
CA GLY A 74 12.59 -13.85 -15.45
C GLY A 74 13.45 -12.87 -14.67
N ALA A 75 14.46 -12.31 -15.34
CA ALA A 75 15.29 -11.25 -14.80
C ALA A 75 14.44 -10.03 -14.37
N GLY A 76 14.24 -9.87 -13.06
CA GLY A 76 13.76 -8.61 -12.47
C GLY A 76 12.32 -8.21 -12.80
N ARG A 77 11.40 -9.17 -12.95
CA ARG A 77 9.96 -8.92 -13.11
C ARG A 77 9.15 -9.76 -12.15
N VAL A 78 8.17 -9.15 -11.49
CA VAL A 78 7.34 -9.81 -10.48
C VAL A 78 5.96 -10.04 -11.09
N ASP A 79 5.63 -11.30 -11.32
CA ASP A 79 4.30 -11.73 -11.76
C ASP A 79 3.35 -11.96 -10.57
N MET A 80 2.11 -12.35 -10.89
CA MET A 80 1.07 -12.61 -9.88
C MET A 80 1.43 -13.75 -8.94
N ASP A 81 2.11 -14.80 -9.42
CA ASP A 81 2.46 -15.96 -8.59
C ASP A 81 3.56 -15.59 -7.59
N VAL A 82 4.56 -14.81 -8.02
CA VAL A 82 5.58 -14.27 -7.12
C VAL A 82 4.98 -13.33 -6.07
N LEU A 83 4.03 -12.46 -6.48
CA LEU A 83 3.36 -11.57 -5.55
C LEU A 83 2.54 -12.36 -4.51
N MET A 84 1.89 -13.45 -4.92
CA MET A 84 1.18 -14.36 -4.01
C MET A 84 2.14 -15.04 -3.03
N ALA A 85 3.28 -15.53 -3.50
CA ALA A 85 4.32 -16.12 -2.65
C ALA A 85 4.89 -15.10 -1.65
N MET A 86 5.03 -13.84 -2.07
CA MET A 86 5.39 -12.75 -1.16
C MET A 86 4.30 -12.53 -0.12
N VAL A 87 3.04 -12.39 -0.51
CA VAL A 87 1.89 -12.18 0.41
C VAL A 87 1.85 -13.26 1.49
N ASP A 88 2.12 -14.51 1.13
CA ASP A 88 2.21 -15.62 2.09
C ASP A 88 3.43 -15.51 3.03
N ARG A 89 4.50 -14.82 2.62
CA ARG A 89 5.71 -14.54 3.44
C ARG A 89 5.60 -13.24 4.25
N LEU A 90 4.72 -12.30 3.91
CA LEU A 90 4.55 -11.03 4.64
C LEU A 90 4.28 -11.17 6.15
N PRO A 91 3.50 -12.16 6.64
CA PRO A 91 3.34 -12.37 8.08
C PRO A 91 4.65 -12.62 8.81
N SER A 92 5.67 -13.13 8.11
CA SER A 92 7.00 -13.41 8.67
C SER A 92 7.96 -12.21 8.61
N MET A 93 7.56 -11.11 7.96
CA MET A 93 8.34 -9.88 7.79
C MET A 93 7.59 -8.62 8.27
N PRO A 94 7.06 -8.60 9.52
CA PRO A 94 6.27 -7.47 10.00
C PRO A 94 7.06 -6.17 10.04
N GLU A 95 8.37 -6.23 10.25
CA GLU A 95 9.26 -5.05 10.29
C GLU A 95 9.32 -4.32 8.95
N ALA A 96 9.43 -5.05 7.84
CA ALA A 96 9.49 -4.45 6.49
C ALA A 96 8.13 -3.82 6.10
N VAL A 97 7.04 -4.48 6.47
CA VAL A 97 5.68 -3.96 6.27
C VAL A 97 5.46 -2.71 7.13
N THR A 98 5.88 -2.75 8.40
CA THR A 98 5.74 -1.63 9.34
C THR A 98 6.58 -0.43 8.92
N ALA A 99 7.84 -0.64 8.52
CA ALA A 99 8.69 0.44 8.01
C ALA A 99 8.10 1.10 6.76
N THR A 100 7.44 0.31 5.90
CA THR A 100 6.69 0.82 4.76
C THR A 100 5.51 1.63 5.24
N ALA A 101 4.64 1.06 6.06
CA ALA A 101 3.48 1.75 6.61
C ALA A 101 3.85 3.06 7.32
N ASP A 102 4.91 3.10 8.12
CA ASP A 102 5.42 4.30 8.80
C ASP A 102 5.91 5.38 7.82
N THR A 103 6.58 4.96 6.75
CA THR A 103 7.08 5.89 5.73
C THR A 103 5.92 6.46 4.91
N ILE A 104 4.91 5.63 4.65
CA ILE A 104 3.67 6.06 4.01
C ILE A 104 2.90 7.01 4.91
N PHE A 105 2.83 6.69 6.19
CA PHE A 105 2.22 7.52 7.19
C PHE A 105 2.87 8.91 7.21
N ASP A 106 4.19 8.98 7.26
CA ASP A 106 4.95 10.24 7.24
C ASP A 106 4.68 11.07 5.97
N ALA A 107 4.45 10.41 4.82
CA ALA A 107 4.13 11.03 3.54
C ALA A 107 2.72 11.64 3.50
N VAL A 108 1.77 11.04 4.22
CA VAL A 108 0.36 11.42 4.24
C VAL A 108 0.04 12.42 5.34
N ASP A 109 0.65 12.24 6.52
CA ASP A 109 0.57 13.14 7.67
C ASP A 109 1.12 14.52 7.29
N GLU A 110 0.29 15.41 6.75
CA GLU A 110 0.71 16.69 6.18
C GLU A 110 1.22 17.63 7.29
N ASN A 111 0.58 17.58 8.46
CA ASN A 111 0.83 18.49 9.58
C ASN A 111 1.97 18.01 10.52
N GLY A 112 2.33 16.73 10.49
CA GLY A 112 3.41 16.12 11.25
C GLY A 112 3.08 15.87 12.70
N ASP A 113 1.80 15.75 13.02
CA ASP A 113 1.33 15.49 14.37
C ASP A 113 1.43 14.01 14.75
N GLY A 114 1.82 13.14 13.80
CA GLY A 114 1.91 11.69 14.02
C GLY A 114 0.55 11.00 13.97
N ARG A 115 -0.47 11.63 13.39
CA ARG A 115 -1.85 11.17 13.23
C ARG A 115 -2.36 11.52 11.83
N ILE A 116 -3.11 10.63 11.20
CA ILE A 116 -3.80 10.96 9.94
C ILE A 116 -5.22 11.39 10.27
N SER A 117 -5.56 12.64 9.98
CA SER A 117 -6.92 13.15 10.08
C SER A 117 -7.79 12.71 8.88
N ARG A 118 -9.12 12.80 9.02
CA ARG A 118 -10.06 12.55 7.91
C ARG A 118 -9.73 13.32 6.64
N ALA A 119 -9.28 14.57 6.78
CA ALA A 119 -8.95 15.41 5.64
C ALA A 119 -7.67 14.95 4.93
N GLU A 120 -6.68 14.46 5.66
CA GLU A 120 -5.43 13.91 5.10
C GLU A 120 -5.69 12.56 4.43
N HIS A 121 -6.50 11.71 5.05
CA HIS A 121 -6.93 10.45 4.44
C HIS A 121 -7.73 10.65 3.15
N GLN A 122 -8.66 11.61 3.13
CA GLN A 122 -9.40 11.97 1.90
C GLN A 122 -8.42 12.34 0.78
N ARG A 123 -7.41 13.17 1.07
CA ARG A 123 -6.37 13.54 0.07
C ARG A 123 -5.52 12.36 -0.38
N LEU A 124 -5.18 11.44 0.53
CA LEU A 124 -4.49 10.19 0.17
C LEU A 124 -5.32 9.42 -0.85
N ILE A 125 -6.61 9.20 -0.58
CA ILE A 125 -7.49 8.46 -1.46
C ILE A 125 -7.69 9.17 -2.79
N ASP A 126 -7.85 10.49 -2.80
CA ASP A 126 -7.94 11.27 -4.02
C ASP A 126 -6.66 11.17 -4.84
N THR A 127 -5.49 11.15 -4.18
CA THR A 127 -4.18 10.98 -4.84
C THR A 127 -4.00 9.55 -5.36
N TRP A 128 -4.50 8.56 -4.62
CA TRP A 128 -4.41 7.14 -4.93
C TRP A 128 -5.35 6.71 -6.06
N HIS A 129 -6.60 7.18 -6.06
CA HIS A 129 -7.59 6.89 -7.11
C HIS A 129 -7.55 7.90 -8.27
N GLY A 130 -6.98 9.08 -8.06
CA GLY A 130 -7.05 10.19 -9.03
C GLY A 130 -8.47 10.75 -9.20
N ARG A 131 -9.40 10.44 -8.29
CA ARG A 131 -10.81 10.87 -8.31
C ARG A 131 -11.33 11.07 -6.89
N ASP A 132 -12.23 12.04 -6.74
CA ASP A 132 -12.92 12.34 -5.48
C ASP A 132 -13.82 11.16 -5.09
N THR A 133 -13.42 10.42 -4.06
CA THR A 133 -14.16 9.26 -3.56
C THR A 133 -14.58 9.54 -2.12
N ALA A 134 -15.89 9.56 -1.86
CA ALA A 134 -16.40 9.82 -0.52
C ALA A 134 -15.97 8.69 0.44
N THR A 135 -15.12 9.02 1.41
CA THR A 135 -14.51 8.02 2.32
C THR A 135 -14.86 8.22 3.79
N ALA A 136 -15.85 9.08 4.08
CA ALA A 136 -16.31 9.34 5.44
C ALA A 136 -16.67 8.04 6.18
N ASP A 137 -17.47 7.17 5.55
CA ASP A 137 -17.89 5.88 6.13
C ASP A 137 -16.74 4.86 6.23
N VAL A 138 -15.69 5.03 5.43
CA VAL A 138 -14.49 4.18 5.45
C VAL A 138 -13.62 4.57 6.64
N PHE A 139 -13.43 5.86 6.87
CA PHE A 139 -12.61 6.36 7.97
C PHE A 139 -13.18 5.92 9.33
N ASP A 140 -14.51 5.99 9.50
CA ASP A 140 -15.21 5.48 10.70
C ASP A 140 -14.99 3.98 10.94
N ARG A 141 -14.68 3.20 9.91
CA ARG A 141 -14.36 1.77 10.05
C ARG A 141 -12.89 1.52 10.35
N LEU A 142 -12.00 2.39 9.88
CA LEU A 142 -10.55 2.29 10.09
C LEU A 142 -10.17 2.75 11.50
N ASP A 143 -10.84 3.80 11.97
CA ASP A 143 -10.71 4.38 13.31
C ASP A 143 -11.35 3.45 14.36
N GLN A 144 -10.55 2.50 14.87
CA GLN A 144 -11.04 1.50 15.83
C GLN A 144 -11.18 2.06 17.24
N ASP A 145 -10.35 3.04 17.60
CA ASP A 145 -10.39 3.67 18.92
C ASP A 145 -11.41 4.81 19.01
N GLY A 146 -11.91 5.27 17.86
CA GLY A 146 -12.93 6.33 17.74
C GLY A 146 -12.37 7.69 18.11
N ASP A 147 -11.06 7.89 18.05
CA ASP A 147 -10.41 9.14 18.43
C ASP A 147 -10.52 10.22 17.34
N GLY A 148 -10.99 9.82 16.14
CA GLY A 148 -11.16 10.68 14.98
C GLY A 148 -9.91 10.78 14.09
N TYR A 149 -8.87 10.01 14.38
CA TYR A 149 -7.59 9.99 13.70
C TYR A 149 -7.11 8.54 13.51
N LEU A 150 -6.13 8.34 12.62
CA LEU A 150 -5.41 7.07 12.54
C LEU A 150 -4.00 7.27 13.09
N GLY A 151 -3.66 6.54 14.14
CA GLY A 151 -2.29 6.49 14.65
C GLY A 151 -1.37 5.64 13.78
N ARG A 152 -0.06 5.83 13.92
CA ARG A 152 0.96 4.94 13.30
C ARG A 152 0.73 3.44 13.53
N PRO A 153 0.52 2.96 14.78
CA PRO A 153 0.35 1.52 15.01
C PRO A 153 -0.93 0.97 14.37
N GLU A 154 -1.99 1.78 14.30
CA GLU A 154 -3.23 1.41 13.63
C GLU A 154 -3.02 1.36 12.13
N PHE A 155 -2.38 2.38 11.54
CA PHE A 155 -2.06 2.40 10.12
C PHE A 155 -1.20 1.22 9.70
N ALA A 156 -0.18 0.86 10.49
CA ALA A 156 0.64 -0.33 10.24
C ALA A 156 -0.17 -1.63 10.32
N THR A 157 -1.08 -1.73 11.28
CA THR A 157 -1.96 -2.90 11.42
C THR A 157 -2.94 -2.99 10.25
N LEU A 158 -3.57 -1.88 9.89
CA LEU A 158 -4.50 -1.78 8.76
C LEU A 158 -3.78 -2.07 7.43
N TRP A 159 -2.55 -1.59 7.27
CA TRP A 159 -1.70 -1.88 6.12
C TRP A 159 -1.38 -3.37 6.06
N LEU A 160 -0.97 -3.99 7.18
CA LEU A 160 -0.73 -5.43 7.26
C LEU A 160 -1.99 -6.25 6.95
N GLN A 161 -3.14 -5.85 7.50
CA GLN A 161 -4.44 -6.45 7.19
C GLN A 161 -4.80 -6.27 5.72
N PHE A 162 -4.51 -5.11 5.13
CA PHE A 162 -4.69 -4.87 3.71
C PHE A 162 -3.86 -5.86 2.88
N TRP A 163 -2.63 -6.19 3.29
CA TRP A 163 -1.78 -7.14 2.58
C TRP A 163 -2.15 -8.62 2.81
N ILE A 164 -2.48 -9.01 4.04
CA ILE A 164 -2.54 -10.43 4.46
C ILE A 164 -3.99 -10.90 4.69
N SER A 165 -4.94 -9.99 4.95
CA SER A 165 -6.31 -10.40 5.27
C SER A 165 -7.02 -11.03 4.08
N ASP A 166 -7.58 -12.21 4.31
CA ASP A 166 -8.52 -12.91 3.42
C ASP A 166 -9.99 -12.65 3.83
N ASP A 167 -10.21 -11.85 4.89
CA ASP A 167 -11.56 -11.57 5.38
C ASP A 167 -12.11 -10.26 4.78
N PRO A 168 -13.19 -10.29 3.98
CA PRO A 168 -13.83 -9.11 3.41
C PRO A 168 -14.41 -8.13 4.44
N ALA A 169 -14.61 -8.56 5.69
CA ALA A 169 -15.14 -7.71 6.76
C ALA A 169 -14.07 -6.84 7.44
N GLU A 170 -12.79 -7.18 7.31
CA GLU A 170 -11.71 -6.48 8.00
C GLU A 170 -11.56 -5.03 7.50
N PRO A 171 -11.37 -4.06 8.41
CA PRO A 171 -11.28 -2.65 8.07
C PRO A 171 -10.07 -2.35 7.19
N GLY A 172 -8.97 -3.11 7.29
CA GLY A 172 -7.82 -2.97 6.39
C GLY A 172 -8.19 -3.06 4.89
N ASN A 173 -9.24 -3.80 4.50
CA ASN A 173 -9.64 -3.92 3.10
C ASN A 173 -10.27 -2.66 2.51
N VAL A 174 -10.78 -1.76 3.35
CA VAL A 174 -11.33 -0.47 2.91
C VAL A 174 -10.32 0.66 3.03
N MET A 175 -9.09 0.40 3.47
CA MET A 175 -8.03 1.39 3.66
C MET A 175 -7.75 2.22 2.39
N CYS A 176 -7.81 1.59 1.22
CA CYS A 176 -7.68 2.27 -0.07
C CYS A 176 -9.04 2.52 -0.74
N GLY A 177 -10.14 2.62 0.01
CA GLY A 177 -11.50 2.79 -0.51
C GLY A 177 -12.22 1.46 -0.80
N PRO A 178 -13.51 1.49 -1.16
CA PRO A 178 -14.26 0.27 -1.49
C PRO A 178 -13.63 -0.39 -2.71
N LEU A 179 -13.03 -1.57 -2.50
CA LEU A 179 -12.75 -2.50 -3.60
C LEU A 179 -14.07 -2.69 -4.34
N ALA A 180 -14.13 -2.21 -5.59
CA ALA A 180 -15.32 -2.38 -6.40
C ALA A 180 -15.67 -3.87 -6.38
N PRO A 181 -16.93 -4.26 -6.08
CA PRO A 181 -17.30 -5.66 -6.18
C PRO A 181 -17.01 -6.08 -7.61
N ALA A 182 -16.14 -7.09 -7.76
CA ALA A 182 -15.90 -7.70 -9.06
C ALA A 182 -17.26 -8.07 -9.66
N ALA A 183 -17.59 -7.43 -10.77
CA ALA A 183 -18.81 -7.68 -11.52
C ALA A 183 -18.74 -9.04 -12.23
#